data_AF-A0A821M8I3-F1
#
_entry.id   AF-A0A821M8I3-F1
#
_cell.length_a   1.000
_cell.length_b   1.000
_cell.length_c   1.000
_cell.angle_alpha   90.00
_cell.angle_beta   90.00
_cell.angle_gamma   90.00
#
_symmetry.space_group_name_H-M   'P 1'
#
loop_
_entity.id
_entity.type
_entity.pdbx_description
1 polymer ?
#
loop_
_entity_poly.entity_id
_entity_poly.type
_entity_poly.pdbx_seq_one_letter_code
_entity_poly.pdbx_strand_id
1 'polypeptide(L)'
;PIASCFFPSNLTGQWINTANVNARVLINATHIHEIAKVNNRGWLRETYYVCQQTSRSQYLVKAVTKGECFSYYICFDFKDRHHNILRYRKSKSFMSNLYKLFPNRDPFYEVCSWTSFGNDANWKYQAFVLDPPAPIECPFTGMWTFKQVEQSSSLIQTRIRGGVTPRPRDHGWYITCDPQYVVSQWTICGDQTKSMFADREYCRQ
;
A
#
# COMPACT_ATOMS: atom_id res chain seq x y z
N PRO A 1 19.16 -7.09 18.37
CA PRO A 1 18.38 -8.03 19.21
C PRO A 1 18.16 -9.32 18.43
N ILE A 2 18.16 -10.48 19.10
CA ILE A 2 17.94 -11.77 18.45
C ILE A 2 16.42 -11.98 18.28
N ALA A 3 16.01 -12.44 17.11
CA ALA A 3 14.62 -12.78 16.83
C ALA A 3 14.29 -14.18 17.39
N SER A 4 13.12 -14.33 18.00
CA SER A 4 12.61 -15.62 18.51
C SER A 4 11.35 -16.10 17.79
N CYS A 5 10.85 -15.33 16.82
CA CYS A 5 9.78 -15.74 15.93
C CYS A 5 9.99 -15.21 14.50
N PHE A 6 9.10 -15.64 13.61
CA PHE A 6 9.12 -15.25 12.21
C PHE A 6 7.79 -14.59 11.79
N PHE A 7 7.89 -13.60 10.91
CA PHE A 7 6.77 -13.03 10.17
C PHE A 7 6.42 -13.94 8.97
N PRO A 8 5.14 -13.99 8.56
CA PRO A 8 4.73 -14.74 7.38
C PRO A 8 5.45 -14.24 6.12
N SER A 9 5.83 -15.18 5.25
CA SER A 9 6.48 -14.89 3.96
C SER A 9 5.67 -13.93 3.09
N ASN A 10 4.33 -13.98 3.17
CA ASN A 10 3.44 -13.12 2.39
C ASN A 10 3.55 -11.62 2.77
N LEU A 11 4.10 -11.28 3.94
CA LEU A 11 4.31 -9.89 4.36
C LEU A 11 5.67 -9.35 3.91
N THR A 12 6.57 -10.23 3.47
CA THR A 12 7.94 -9.83 3.11
C THR A 12 7.94 -8.95 1.87
N GLY A 13 8.87 -8.00 1.83
CA GLY A 13 9.00 -7.05 0.73
C GLY A 13 9.27 -5.63 1.20
N GLN A 14 9.27 -4.72 0.24
CA GLN A 14 9.40 -3.29 0.47
C GLN A 14 8.02 -2.64 0.39
N TRP A 15 7.75 -1.76 1.36
CA TRP A 15 6.46 -1.13 1.57
C TRP A 15 6.63 0.35 1.91
N ILE A 16 5.58 1.11 1.71
CA ILE A 16 5.45 2.51 2.12
C ILE A 16 4.38 2.59 3.20
N ASN A 17 4.72 3.20 4.34
CA ASN A 17 3.81 3.43 5.44
C ASN A 17 3.05 4.75 5.26
N THR A 18 1.78 4.66 4.89
CA THR A 18 0.94 5.85 4.65
C THR A 18 0.61 6.61 5.93
N ALA A 19 0.77 5.98 7.10
CA ALA A 19 0.44 6.61 8.38
C ALA A 19 1.59 7.43 8.98
N ASN A 20 2.82 7.27 8.50
CA ASN A 20 4.00 7.87 9.09
C ASN A 20 4.88 8.55 8.04
N VAL A 21 4.49 9.77 7.61
CA VAL A 21 5.26 10.61 6.66
C VAL A 21 5.74 9.84 5.42
N ASN A 22 4.93 8.88 4.93
CA ASN A 22 5.29 7.97 3.84
C ASN A 22 6.65 7.27 4.04
N ALA A 23 6.90 6.78 5.25
CA ALA A 23 8.13 6.08 5.62
C ALA A 23 8.34 4.81 4.78
N ARG A 24 9.59 4.54 4.42
CA ARG A 24 9.96 3.29 3.75
C ARG A 24 10.05 2.17 4.78
N VAL A 25 9.45 1.03 4.50
CA VAL A 25 9.41 -0.13 5.40
C VAL A 25 9.90 -1.36 4.65
N LEU A 26 10.90 -2.04 5.20
CA LEU A 26 11.40 -3.31 4.69
C LEU A 26 11.02 -4.42 5.67
N ILE A 27 10.19 -5.35 5.22
CA ILE A 27 9.76 -6.49 6.02
C ILE A 27 10.54 -7.71 5.55
N ASN A 28 11.30 -8.32 6.47
CA ASN A 28 11.94 -9.61 6.28
C ASN A 28 11.30 -10.65 7.23
N ALA A 29 11.71 -11.91 7.14
CA ALA A 29 11.17 -12.99 7.95
C ALA A 29 11.30 -12.76 9.47
N THR A 30 12.25 -11.96 9.93
CA THR A 30 12.57 -11.80 11.37
C THR A 30 12.47 -10.37 11.88
N HIS A 31 12.55 -9.38 10.98
CA HIS A 31 12.65 -7.96 11.33
C HIS A 31 11.81 -7.12 10.38
N ILE A 32 11.24 -6.03 10.90
CA ILE A 32 10.67 -4.93 10.13
C ILE A 32 11.58 -3.73 10.33
N HIS A 33 12.10 -3.16 9.25
CA HIS A 33 12.95 -1.98 9.27
C HIS A 33 12.17 -0.80 8.71
N GLU A 34 11.85 0.18 9.55
CA GLU A 34 11.11 1.39 9.18
C GLU A 34 12.08 2.59 9.15
N ILE A 35 12.10 3.29 8.02
CA ILE A 35 12.90 4.49 7.78
C ILE A 35 11.93 5.65 7.57
N ALA A 36 11.73 6.45 8.62
CA ALA A 36 10.81 7.56 8.63
C ALA A 36 11.55 8.90 8.57
N LYS A 37 10.98 9.88 7.85
CA LYS A 37 11.50 11.25 7.83
C LYS A 37 10.97 12.02 9.05
N VAL A 38 11.86 12.45 9.94
CA VAL A 38 11.47 13.13 11.19
C VAL A 38 11.09 14.59 10.95
N ASN A 39 11.80 15.26 10.05
CA ASN A 39 11.60 16.67 9.75
C ASN A 39 11.83 16.98 8.28
N ASN A 40 11.38 18.15 7.82
CA ASN A 40 11.58 18.60 6.44
C ASN A 40 13.07 18.74 6.07
N ARG A 41 13.98 18.83 7.07
CA ARG A 41 15.43 18.98 6.91
C ARG A 41 16.17 17.70 6.52
N GLY A 42 15.47 16.57 6.38
CA GLY A 42 16.04 15.33 5.85
C GLY A 42 16.60 14.37 6.90
N TRP A 43 16.37 14.62 8.19
CA TRP A 43 16.77 13.67 9.23
C TRP A 43 15.93 12.39 9.15
N LEU A 44 16.60 11.25 8.98
CA LEU A 44 15.97 9.94 8.91
C LEU A 44 16.05 9.26 10.27
N ARG A 45 14.93 8.73 10.74
CA ARG A 45 14.85 7.85 11.89
C ARG A 45 14.69 6.42 11.40
N GLU A 46 15.67 5.59 11.73
CA GLU A 46 15.67 4.16 11.46
C GLU A 46 15.21 3.43 12.72
N THR A 47 14.11 2.70 12.62
CA THR A 47 13.57 1.86 13.70
C THR A 47 13.49 0.42 13.25
N TYR A 48 14.08 -0.47 14.03
CA TYR A 48 14.07 -1.92 13.81
C TYR A 48 13.09 -2.56 14.78
N TYR A 49 12.09 -3.27 14.24
CA TYR A 49 11.16 -4.08 15.01
C TYR A 49 11.52 -5.55 14.85
N VAL A 50 11.94 -6.19 15.93
CA VAL A 50 12.41 -7.58 15.90
C VAL A 50 11.36 -8.49 16.52
N CYS A 51 10.96 -9.54 15.80
CA CYS A 51 9.94 -10.48 16.27
C CYS A 51 10.40 -11.18 17.55
N GLN A 52 9.56 -11.18 18.59
CA GLN A 52 9.82 -11.87 19.86
C GLN A 52 8.84 -13.01 20.11
N GLN A 53 7.55 -12.76 19.91
CA GLN A 53 6.52 -13.79 20.05
C GLN A 53 5.38 -13.53 19.07
N THR A 54 4.67 -14.58 18.68
CA THR A 54 3.55 -14.52 17.75
C THR A 54 2.37 -15.33 18.27
N SER A 55 1.16 -14.86 18.00
CA SER A 55 -0.08 -15.61 18.21
C SER A 55 -1.13 -15.16 17.19
N ARG A 56 -1.63 -16.11 16.39
CA ARG A 56 -2.62 -15.86 15.32
C ARG A 56 -2.17 -14.76 14.36
N SER A 57 -2.72 -13.54 14.50
CA SER A 57 -2.43 -12.36 13.68
C SER A 57 -1.60 -11.29 14.42
N GLN A 58 -1.26 -11.55 15.68
CA GLN A 58 -0.56 -10.63 16.56
C GLN A 58 0.92 -11.01 16.74
N TYR A 59 1.78 -10.00 16.74
CA TYR A 59 3.22 -10.14 16.79
C TYR A 59 3.76 -9.17 17.82
N LEU A 60 4.26 -9.71 18.92
CA LEU A 60 5.04 -8.93 19.87
C LEU A 60 6.43 -8.72 19.28
N VAL A 61 6.80 -7.46 19.14
CA VAL A 61 8.09 -7.05 18.60
C VAL A 61 8.84 -6.19 19.60
N LYS A 62 10.16 -6.28 19.56
CA LYS A 62 11.05 -5.37 20.25
C LYS A 62 11.50 -4.28 19.27
N ALA A 63 11.04 -3.06 19.49
CA ALA A 63 11.42 -1.87 18.75
C ALA A 63 12.74 -1.29 19.30
N VAL A 64 13.70 -1.09 18.40
CA VAL A 64 14.99 -0.47 18.67
C VAL A 64 15.22 0.61 17.63
N THR A 65 15.32 1.87 18.06
CA THR A 65 15.67 2.98 17.19
C THR A 65 17.17 3.16 17.16
N LYS A 66 17.75 3.36 15.98
CA LYS A 66 19.17 3.65 15.84
C LYS A 66 19.50 4.97 16.55
N GLY A 67 20.47 4.92 17.48
CA GLY A 67 20.89 6.06 18.29
C GLY A 67 20.15 6.21 19.62
N GLU A 68 19.09 5.45 19.88
CA GLU A 68 18.43 5.40 21.19
C GLU A 68 18.97 4.23 22.02
N CYS A 69 19.18 4.46 23.33
CA CYS A 69 19.62 3.41 24.26
C CYS A 69 18.46 2.51 24.72
N PHE A 70 17.24 3.05 24.69
CA PHE A 70 16.06 2.34 25.13
C PHE A 70 15.46 1.50 24.02
N SER A 71 14.81 0.41 24.43
CA SER A 71 14.05 -0.44 23.53
C SER A 71 12.68 -0.71 24.12
N TYR A 72 11.69 -0.83 23.24
CA TYR A 72 10.29 -0.92 23.60
C TYR A 72 9.70 -2.22 23.09
N TYR A 73 8.76 -2.80 23.82
CA TYR A 73 7.85 -3.79 23.30
C TYR A 73 6.64 -3.10 22.69
N ILE A 74 6.29 -3.52 21.48
CA ILE A 74 5.11 -3.07 20.74
C ILE A 74 4.44 -4.32 20.18
N CYS A 75 3.12 -4.34 20.15
CA CYS A 75 2.38 -5.38 19.46
C CYS A 75 1.93 -4.87 18.08
N PHE A 76 2.22 -5.64 17.05
CA PHE A 76 1.64 -5.48 15.73
C PHE A 76 0.49 -6.46 15.57
N ASP A 77 -0.65 -5.99 15.09
CA ASP A 77 -1.73 -6.86 14.63
C ASP A 77 -1.94 -6.61 13.13
N PHE A 78 -1.66 -7.64 12.33
CA PHE A 78 -1.78 -7.60 10.88
C PHE A 78 -3.10 -8.22 10.44
N LYS A 79 -3.76 -7.59 9.47
CA LYS A 79 -4.80 -8.30 8.70
C LYS A 79 -4.16 -9.05 7.54
N ASP A 80 -4.91 -9.99 6.98
CA ASP A 80 -4.51 -10.69 5.78
C ASP A 80 -4.18 -9.69 4.67
N ARG A 81 -3.05 -9.94 4.01
CA ARG A 81 -2.59 -9.12 2.91
C ARG A 81 -3.60 -9.21 1.78
N HIS A 82 -4.04 -8.05 1.30
CA HIS A 82 -4.89 -7.95 0.13
C HIS A 82 -4.11 -7.24 -0.98
N HIS A 83 -3.57 -8.03 -1.91
CA HIS A 83 -2.78 -7.54 -3.04
C HIS A 83 -1.57 -6.69 -2.62
N ASN A 84 -1.55 -5.39 -2.99
CA ASN A 84 -0.50 -4.43 -2.67
C ASN A 84 -0.75 -3.69 -1.36
N ILE A 85 -1.77 -4.09 -0.59
CA ILE A 85 -2.15 -3.41 0.65
C ILE A 85 -2.04 -4.39 1.80
N LEU A 86 -1.24 -4.02 2.79
CA LEU A 86 -1.11 -4.72 4.05
C LEU A 86 -1.62 -3.81 5.17
N ARG A 87 -2.70 -4.22 5.83
CA ARG A 87 -3.31 -3.45 6.92
C ARG A 87 -2.75 -3.90 8.26
N TYR A 88 -2.44 -2.94 9.12
CA TYR A 88 -1.85 -3.22 10.42
C TYR A 88 -2.31 -2.20 11.46
N ARG A 89 -2.14 -2.55 12.73
CA ARG A 89 -2.21 -1.61 13.85
C ARG A 89 -1.07 -1.87 14.83
N LYS A 90 -0.67 -0.82 15.55
CA LYS A 90 0.38 -0.87 16.58
C LYS A 90 -0.25 -0.60 17.95
N SER A 91 0.15 -1.36 18.96
CA SER A 91 -0.20 -1.04 20.35
C SER A 91 0.57 0.18 20.84
N LYS A 92 0.22 0.67 22.03
CA LYS A 92 1.11 1.52 22.83
C LYS A 92 2.47 0.84 23.04
N SER A 93 3.52 1.63 23.08
CA SER A 93 4.88 1.17 23.36
C SER A 93 5.10 1.02 24.86
N PHE A 94 5.66 -0.11 25.26
CA PHE A 94 6.02 -0.38 26.65
C PHE A 94 7.53 -0.56 26.78
N MET A 95 8.12 0.03 27.80
CA MET A 95 9.58 0.00 27.99
C MET A 95 10.06 -1.42 28.31
N SER A 96 10.97 -1.96 27.50
CA SER A 96 11.36 -3.38 27.62
C SER A 96 12.10 -3.72 28.92
N ASN A 97 12.78 -2.73 29.52
CA ASN A 97 13.45 -2.87 30.81
C ASN A 97 12.48 -3.02 31.99
N LEU A 98 11.23 -2.53 31.89
CA LEU A 98 10.21 -2.75 32.93
C LEU A 98 9.93 -4.25 33.12
N TYR A 99 9.85 -5.02 32.04
CA TYR A 99 9.61 -6.46 32.12
C TYR A 99 10.77 -7.25 32.70
N LYS A 100 12.01 -6.72 32.65
CA LYS A 100 13.14 -7.32 33.37
C LYS A 100 12.99 -7.23 34.88
N LEU A 101 12.24 -6.25 35.39
CA LEU A 101 11.98 -6.07 36.81
C LEU A 101 10.83 -6.95 37.33
N PHE A 102 10.00 -7.49 36.42
CA PHE A 102 8.82 -8.29 36.77
C PHE A 102 8.81 -9.64 36.02
N PRO A 103 9.54 -10.67 36.51
CA PRO A 103 9.71 -11.93 35.80
C PRO A 103 8.40 -12.74 35.59
N ASN A 104 7.37 -12.48 36.41
CA ASN A 104 6.08 -13.18 36.31
C ASN A 104 5.12 -12.56 35.28
N ARG A 105 5.49 -11.44 34.64
CA ARG A 105 4.65 -10.76 33.66
C ARG A 105 5.14 -11.05 32.26
N ASP A 106 4.29 -11.71 31.48
CA ASP A 106 4.56 -11.92 30.06
C ASP A 106 4.21 -10.63 29.29
N PRO A 107 5.20 -9.99 28.63
CA PRO A 107 4.96 -8.78 27.83
C PRO A 107 3.96 -9.02 26.71
N PHE A 108 3.78 -10.25 26.23
CA PHE A 108 2.82 -10.55 25.18
C PHE A 108 1.39 -10.23 25.62
N TYR A 109 0.96 -10.75 26.78
CA TYR A 109 -0.42 -10.58 27.24
C TYR A 109 -0.77 -9.12 27.57
N GLU A 110 0.17 -8.34 28.10
CA GLU A 110 -0.08 -6.94 28.42
C GLU A 110 -0.07 -6.05 27.17
N VAL A 111 0.97 -6.18 26.33
CA VAL A 111 1.20 -5.29 25.19
C VAL A 111 0.25 -5.62 24.02
N CYS A 112 -0.05 -6.90 23.80
CA CYS A 112 -0.99 -7.36 22.76
C CYS A 112 -2.45 -7.43 23.21
N SER A 113 -2.77 -6.99 24.43
CA SER A 113 -4.17 -6.88 24.86
C SER A 113 -4.95 -5.90 23.98
N TRP A 114 -6.25 -6.14 23.80
CA TRP A 114 -7.11 -5.29 22.98
C TRP A 114 -7.09 -3.82 23.43
N THR A 115 -7.06 -3.58 24.74
CA THR A 115 -7.02 -2.25 25.37
C THR A 115 -5.72 -1.48 25.08
N SER A 116 -4.63 -2.18 24.75
CA SER A 116 -3.35 -1.56 24.42
C SER A 116 -3.32 -0.92 23.02
N PHE A 117 -4.30 -1.18 22.15
CA PHE A 117 -4.40 -0.59 20.81
C PHE A 117 -5.13 0.77 20.76
N GLY A 118 -5.46 1.33 21.93
CA GLY A 118 -6.20 2.59 22.05
C GLY A 118 -7.72 2.37 22.00
N ASN A 119 -8.45 3.12 22.83
CA ASN A 119 -9.91 3.02 22.99
C ASN A 119 -10.69 3.75 21.88
N ASP A 120 -10.18 3.79 20.64
CA ASP A 120 -10.97 4.32 19.53
C ASP A 120 -12.06 3.30 19.17
N ALA A 121 -13.32 3.70 19.34
CA ALA A 121 -14.51 2.86 19.07
C ALA A 121 -14.54 2.32 17.63
N ASN A 122 -13.84 2.98 16.71
CA ASN A 122 -13.67 2.53 15.34
C ASN A 122 -12.29 1.89 15.20
N TRP A 123 -12.28 0.60 14.88
CA TRP A 123 -11.15 -0.28 14.55
C TRP A 123 -10.34 0.26 13.35
N LYS A 124 -9.60 1.35 13.54
CA LYS A 124 -8.80 1.99 12.50
C LYS A 124 -7.50 1.22 12.28
N TYR A 125 -7.36 0.61 11.11
CA TYR A 125 -6.11 0.03 10.64
C TYR A 125 -5.36 1.05 9.77
N GLN A 126 -4.05 1.10 9.94
CA GLN A 126 -3.12 1.79 9.06
C GLN A 126 -2.73 0.86 7.90
N ALA A 127 -2.20 1.43 6.82
CA ALA A 127 -1.87 0.68 5.61
C ALA A 127 -0.38 0.80 5.23
N PHE A 128 0.19 -0.33 4.90
CA PHE A 128 1.41 -0.46 4.11
C PHE A 128 1.03 -0.67 2.65
N VAL A 129 1.61 0.11 1.76
CA VAL A 129 1.42 0.00 0.30
C VAL A 129 2.69 -0.58 -0.30
N LEU A 130 2.59 -1.63 -1.10
CA LEU A 130 3.74 -2.31 -1.70
C LEU A 130 4.51 -1.37 -2.64
N ASP A 131 5.85 -1.41 -2.58
CA ASP A 131 6.74 -0.57 -3.38
C ASP A 131 7.88 -1.40 -4.00
N PRO A 132 7.95 -1.54 -5.34
CA PRO A 132 7.01 -1.00 -6.32
C PRO A 132 5.64 -1.71 -6.25
N PRO A 133 4.54 -1.03 -6.62
CA PRO A 133 3.23 -1.67 -6.67
C PRO A 133 3.22 -2.78 -7.73
N ALA A 134 2.74 -3.97 -7.38
CA ALA A 134 2.64 -5.08 -8.31
C ALA A 134 1.28 -5.05 -9.04
N PRO A 135 1.22 -5.12 -10.37
CA PRO A 135 -0.06 -5.12 -11.06
C PRO A 135 -0.85 -6.39 -10.74
N ILE A 136 -2.11 -6.20 -10.35
CA ILE A 136 -3.05 -7.28 -10.03
C ILE A 136 -3.89 -7.61 -11.25
N GLU A 137 -4.42 -8.84 -11.26
CA GLU A 137 -5.40 -9.22 -12.27
C GLU A 137 -6.69 -8.43 -12.08
N CYS A 138 -7.31 -8.01 -13.18
CA CYS A 138 -8.58 -7.32 -13.11
C CYS A 138 -9.66 -8.24 -12.54
N PRO A 139 -10.45 -7.77 -11.55
CA PRO A 139 -11.55 -8.57 -11.01
C PRO A 139 -12.69 -8.78 -12.02
N PHE A 140 -12.79 -7.94 -13.04
CA PHE A 140 -13.76 -8.05 -14.12
C PHE A 140 -13.13 -7.58 -15.43
N THR A 141 -13.59 -8.18 -16.52
CA THR A 141 -13.16 -7.88 -17.89
C THR A 141 -14.35 -7.35 -18.66
N GLY A 142 -14.14 -6.34 -19.50
CA GLY A 142 -15.21 -5.86 -20.37
C GLY A 142 -14.90 -4.55 -21.08
N MET A 143 -15.89 -4.12 -21.84
CA MET A 143 -15.86 -2.88 -22.61
C MET A 143 -17.15 -2.09 -22.30
N TRP A 144 -17.00 -0.85 -21.87
CA TRP A 144 -18.11 0.05 -21.57
C TRP A 144 -17.99 1.33 -22.38
N THR A 145 -19.12 1.79 -22.88
CA THR A 145 -19.21 3.10 -23.52
C THR A 145 -19.53 4.16 -22.48
N PHE A 146 -18.83 5.29 -22.51
CA PHE A 146 -19.10 6.40 -21.60
C PHE A 146 -19.39 7.70 -22.36
N LYS A 147 -20.10 8.62 -21.71
CA LYS A 147 -20.28 9.99 -22.19
C LYS A 147 -19.56 10.93 -21.24
N GLN A 148 -18.75 11.83 -21.77
CA GLN A 148 -18.06 12.85 -20.98
C GLN A 148 -18.97 14.08 -20.87
N VAL A 149 -19.26 14.54 -19.65
CA VAL A 149 -20.33 15.53 -19.38
C VAL A 149 -19.86 16.84 -18.74
N GLU A 150 -18.57 17.18 -18.83
CA GLU A 150 -17.99 18.34 -18.13
C GLU A 150 -17.25 19.36 -19.04
N GLN A 151 -16.53 20.31 -18.41
CA GLN A 151 -15.73 21.35 -19.06
C GLN A 151 -14.76 20.78 -20.09
N SER A 152 -14.66 21.45 -21.23
CA SER A 152 -13.87 21.02 -22.40
C SER A 152 -12.38 20.80 -22.09
N SER A 153 -11.84 21.48 -21.09
CA SER A 153 -10.46 21.35 -20.61
C SER A 153 -10.18 20.04 -19.88
N SER A 154 -11.20 19.42 -19.29
CA SER A 154 -11.09 18.17 -18.52
C SER A 154 -11.42 16.94 -19.37
N LEU A 155 -11.86 17.13 -20.61
CA LEU A 155 -12.21 16.04 -21.51
C LEU A 155 -10.95 15.27 -21.92
N ILE A 156 -11.01 13.95 -21.80
CA ILE A 156 -9.95 13.05 -22.27
C ILE A 156 -9.79 13.26 -23.77
N GLN A 157 -8.54 13.37 -24.23
CA GLN A 157 -8.20 13.49 -25.65
C GLN A 157 -7.36 12.29 -26.07
N THR A 158 -7.62 11.73 -27.25
CA THR A 158 -6.79 10.67 -27.81
C THR A 158 -5.41 11.21 -28.15
N ARG A 159 -4.36 10.57 -27.62
CA ARG A 159 -2.96 10.93 -27.91
C ARG A 159 -2.38 9.91 -28.90
N ILE A 160 -1.90 10.38 -30.05
CA ILE A 160 -1.17 9.55 -31.03
C ILE A 160 0.32 9.68 -30.70
N ARG A 161 1.14 8.66 -31.04
CA ARG A 161 2.61 8.77 -30.95
C ARG A 161 3.06 10.04 -31.66
N GLY A 162 3.58 11.02 -30.92
CA GLY A 162 3.99 12.33 -31.43
C GLY A 162 3.28 13.55 -30.82
N GLY A 163 2.19 13.38 -30.06
CA GLY A 163 1.53 14.49 -29.36
C GLY A 163 0.00 14.44 -29.40
N VAL A 164 -0.61 15.57 -29.01
CA VAL A 164 -2.05 15.82 -29.21
C VAL A 164 -2.19 16.42 -30.61
N THR A 165 -2.56 15.61 -31.59
CA THR A 165 -2.75 16.13 -32.96
C THR A 165 -4.13 16.75 -33.08
N PRO A 166 -4.26 18.07 -33.28
CA PRO A 166 -5.55 18.67 -33.63
C PRO A 166 -6.01 18.14 -34.99
N ARG A 167 -7.33 18.00 -35.17
CA ARG A 167 -7.94 17.72 -36.48
C ARG A 167 -7.63 18.87 -37.46
N PRO A 168 -7.46 18.61 -38.77
CA PRO A 168 -7.93 17.44 -39.51
C PRO A 168 -6.83 16.39 -39.74
N ARG A 169 -7.20 15.11 -39.58
CA ARG A 169 -6.40 13.96 -40.05
C ARG A 169 -6.69 13.79 -41.53
N ASP A 170 -5.69 13.39 -42.32
CA ASP A 170 -5.83 13.22 -43.78
C ASP A 170 -7.10 12.43 -44.13
N HIS A 171 -7.96 13.00 -44.97
CA HIS A 171 -9.31 12.56 -45.33
C HIS A 171 -9.34 11.30 -46.23
N GLY A 172 -8.46 10.33 -45.97
CA GLY A 172 -8.50 9.03 -46.63
C GLY A 172 -9.64 8.18 -46.08
N TRP A 173 -10.54 7.72 -46.96
CA TRP A 173 -11.65 6.80 -46.65
C TRP A 173 -11.24 5.49 -45.97
N TYR A 174 -9.93 5.19 -45.93
CA TYR A 174 -9.32 4.02 -45.32
C TYR A 174 -8.73 4.28 -43.91
N ILE A 175 -8.78 5.51 -43.39
CA ILE A 175 -8.23 5.90 -42.06
C ILE A 175 -9.30 6.51 -41.13
N THR A 176 -10.39 7.04 -41.67
CA THR A 176 -11.43 7.70 -40.87
C THR A 176 -12.58 6.75 -40.54
N CYS A 177 -12.76 6.46 -39.26
CA CYS A 177 -14.00 5.86 -38.77
C CYS A 177 -15.18 6.77 -39.12
N ASP A 178 -16.29 6.19 -39.59
CA ASP A 178 -17.54 6.93 -39.77
C ASP A 178 -17.91 7.56 -38.42
N PRO A 179 -18.19 8.87 -38.36
CA PRO A 179 -18.64 9.55 -37.14
C PRO A 179 -19.78 8.83 -36.40
N GLN A 180 -20.64 8.09 -37.11
CA GLN A 180 -21.72 7.31 -36.51
C GLN A 180 -21.24 6.12 -35.66
N TYR A 181 -20.07 5.56 -35.98
CA TYR A 181 -19.47 4.42 -35.27
C TYR A 181 -18.38 4.83 -34.26
N VAL A 182 -18.12 6.14 -34.12
CA VAL A 182 -17.18 6.66 -33.13
C VAL A 182 -17.84 6.69 -31.75
N VAL A 183 -17.31 5.91 -30.82
CA VAL A 183 -17.76 5.86 -29.43
C VAL A 183 -16.60 6.11 -28.48
N SER A 184 -16.87 6.73 -27.32
CA SER A 184 -15.91 6.75 -26.22
C SER A 184 -16.01 5.44 -25.44
N GLN A 185 -14.88 4.74 -25.33
CA GLN A 185 -14.82 3.38 -24.81
C GLN A 185 -13.81 3.27 -23.67
N TRP A 186 -14.22 2.57 -22.62
CA TRP A 186 -13.37 2.09 -21.56
C TRP A 186 -13.24 0.58 -21.70
N THR A 187 -12.01 0.10 -21.93
CA THR A 187 -11.67 -1.32 -21.95
C THR A 187 -10.92 -1.68 -20.67
N ILE A 188 -11.43 -2.64 -19.92
CA ILE A 188 -10.75 -3.17 -18.74
C ILE A 188 -10.34 -4.59 -19.06
N CYS A 189 -9.04 -4.82 -19.02
CA CYS A 189 -8.41 -6.11 -19.16
C CYS A 189 -8.87 -6.93 -20.38
N GLY A 190 -8.90 -6.29 -21.56
CA GLY A 190 -9.21 -6.96 -22.84
C GLY A 190 -8.15 -8.00 -23.21
N ASP A 191 -7.17 -7.63 -24.02
CA ASP A 191 -6.10 -8.55 -24.46
C ASP A 191 -5.03 -8.79 -23.39
N GLN A 192 -5.06 -8.01 -22.31
CA GLN A 192 -4.09 -8.05 -21.22
C GLN A 192 -4.83 -8.15 -19.88
N THR A 193 -4.33 -8.96 -18.95
CA THR A 193 -5.04 -9.24 -17.69
C THR A 193 -4.85 -8.18 -16.60
N LYS A 194 -4.11 -7.10 -16.86
CA LYS A 194 -3.70 -6.12 -15.83
C LYS A 194 -3.73 -4.65 -16.26
N SER A 195 -4.37 -4.32 -17.37
CA SER A 195 -4.41 -2.95 -17.89
C SER A 195 -5.83 -2.46 -18.13
N MET A 196 -6.01 -1.15 -17.99
CA MET A 196 -7.23 -0.43 -18.32
C MET A 196 -6.89 0.64 -19.34
N PHE A 197 -7.70 0.73 -20.38
CA PHE A 197 -7.58 1.71 -21.46
C PHE A 197 -8.86 2.53 -21.52
N ALA A 198 -8.71 3.84 -21.63
CA ALA A 198 -9.81 4.77 -21.80
C ALA A 198 -9.53 5.62 -23.04
N ASP A 199 -10.34 5.41 -24.08
CA ASP A 199 -10.21 6.09 -25.36
C ASP A 199 -11.46 6.93 -25.63
N ARG A 200 -11.23 8.20 -26.00
CA ARG A 200 -12.33 9.09 -26.41
C ARG A 200 -12.92 8.66 -27.75
N GLU A 201 -12.07 8.25 -28.68
CA GLU A 201 -12.46 7.95 -30.06
C GLU A 201 -12.06 6.50 -30.38
N TYR A 202 -13.00 5.57 -30.17
CA TYR A 202 -12.87 4.19 -30.61
C TYR A 202 -13.84 3.92 -31.76
N CYS A 203 -13.37 3.22 -32.79
CA CYS A 203 -14.20 2.84 -33.94
C CYS A 203 -14.78 1.45 -33.74
N ARG A 204 -16.10 1.35 -33.57
CA ARG A 204 -16.79 0.07 -33.38
C ARG A 204 -17.40 -0.38 -34.72
N GLN A 205 -16.61 -1.06 -35.55
CA GLN A 205 -17.10 -1.79 -36.74
C GLN A 205 -17.52 -3.20 -36.36
#